data_AF-A0A6A4VIG4-F1
#
_entry.id   AF-A0A6A4VIG4-F1
#
_cell.length_a   1.000
_cell.length_b   1.000
_cell.length_c   1.000
_cell.angle_alpha   90.00
_cell.angle_beta   90.00
_cell.angle_gamma   90.00
#
_symmetry.space_group_name_H-M   'P 1'
#
loop_
_entity.id
_entity.type
_entity.pdbx_description
1 polymer ?
#
loop_
_entity_poly.entity_id
_entity_poly.type
_entity_poly.pdbx_seq_one_letter_code
_entity_poly.pdbx_strand_id
1 'polypeptide(L)'
;MLQFLASADAVLEAHSYVDGYSASSLDAALLRLVGGAPDAGRYPHLARWHRHVQSLQRLGETFPAAGAGRSLRDCGIAVPEGSAARARSKMKDKKGGGDKAKASSVKELNPWPAYIQERLALWDRLKAKADAEVAAKEPQKITVTLPDGKEVEGQSWRTTPYDVAKGISQGLADNTVIAKVNGELWDLDRPLEGDATLQLLKFDSDEGKYVFWHSTAHILGEAMERVYGGCLCYGPPIEEGFYYDMHLEDGQVSSQDFDAIETVMKSAIKEKQTFERLEISKEDLLEMFRYNKFKVRILEERVKTPTTTAYRCGPLIDLCRGPHVRHTGKIKAFKVTKNSATYWEGKADAESLQRVYGVSFPDTKQLKEWQHFQEEAAKRDHRKIGRLYRRPGTRCMFRPGPSVSDPAALPFRGGGCLSPHRAVGLSVSLGAVRRRRCRIRVCGAGRVLSARRPVPAAWVSGDMSTFIVPPAYRDEGPEELRQLFFLAR
;
A
#
# COMPACT_ATOMS: atom_id res chain seq x y z
N MET A 1 -43.51 -8.77 30.33
CA MET A 1 -43.34 -8.78 28.86
C MET A 1 -44.58 -8.22 28.14
N LEU A 2 -45.79 -8.71 28.43
CA LEU A 2 -47.02 -8.17 27.80
C LEU A 2 -47.23 -6.66 28.04
N GLN A 3 -46.95 -6.19 29.26
CA GLN A 3 -47.02 -4.76 29.61
C GLN A 3 -45.97 -3.90 28.88
N PHE A 4 -44.78 -4.47 28.63
CA PHE A 4 -43.73 -3.83 27.83
C PHE A 4 -44.18 -3.66 26.38
N LEU A 5 -44.67 -4.74 25.76
CA LEU A 5 -45.14 -4.72 24.37
C LEU A 5 -46.31 -3.75 24.17
N ALA A 6 -47.26 -3.70 25.11
CA ALA A 6 -48.36 -2.75 25.09
C ALA A 6 -47.90 -1.29 25.22
N SER A 7 -46.98 -1.01 26.14
CA SER A 7 -46.42 0.36 26.30
C SER A 7 -45.60 0.79 25.08
N ALA A 8 -44.87 -0.13 24.45
CA ALA A 8 -44.12 0.16 23.24
C ALA A 8 -45.05 0.43 22.06
N ASP A 9 -46.11 -0.35 21.89
CA ASP A 9 -47.10 -0.14 20.83
C ASP A 9 -47.80 1.22 20.97
N ALA A 10 -48.20 1.61 22.19
CA ALA A 10 -48.81 2.91 22.45
C ALA A 10 -47.87 4.10 22.19
N VAL A 11 -46.58 3.97 22.51
CA VAL A 11 -45.59 5.02 22.20
C VAL A 11 -45.38 5.13 20.68
N LEU A 12 -45.33 4.00 19.98
CA LEU A 12 -45.19 3.93 18.52
C LEU A 12 -46.47 4.33 17.77
N GLU A 13 -47.61 4.40 18.44
CA GLU A 13 -48.84 4.98 17.91
C GLU A 13 -48.75 6.51 17.81
N ALA A 14 -48.16 7.15 18.83
CA ALA A 14 -48.00 8.61 18.87
C ALA A 14 -46.88 9.16 17.96
N HIS A 15 -46.02 8.30 17.42
CA HIS A 15 -44.88 8.69 16.59
C HIS A 15 -45.07 8.16 15.15
N SER A 16 -45.18 9.07 14.17
CA SER A 16 -45.23 8.68 12.76
C SER A 16 -43.82 8.38 12.23
N TYR A 17 -43.65 7.19 11.66
CA TYR A 17 -42.39 6.70 11.06
C TYR A 17 -42.37 6.83 9.52
N VAL A 18 -43.36 7.52 8.96
CA VAL A 18 -43.59 7.60 7.51
C VAL A 18 -43.18 8.99 7.03
N ASP A 19 -41.87 9.20 6.99
CA ASP A 19 -41.07 10.16 6.18
C ASP A 19 -39.87 10.69 6.97
N GLY A 20 -38.67 10.60 6.38
CA GLY A 20 -37.44 11.17 6.96
C GLY A 20 -36.89 10.47 8.20
N TYR A 21 -37.35 9.24 8.49
CA TYR A 21 -36.94 8.51 9.67
C TYR A 21 -35.47 8.06 9.60
N SER A 22 -34.70 8.39 10.64
CA SER A 22 -33.32 7.92 10.81
C SER A 22 -33.23 7.01 12.04
N ALA A 23 -32.55 5.87 11.87
CA ALA A 23 -32.36 4.89 12.92
C ALA A 23 -31.64 5.49 14.15
N SER A 24 -32.28 5.43 15.32
CA SER A 24 -31.73 5.97 16.57
C SER A 24 -31.18 4.89 17.52
N SER A 25 -30.47 5.31 18.55
CA SER A 25 -29.99 4.43 19.62
C SER A 25 -31.13 3.82 20.45
N LEU A 26 -32.29 4.50 20.53
CA LEU A 26 -33.51 4.00 21.16
C LEU A 26 -34.09 2.83 20.37
N ASP A 27 -34.06 2.89 19.04
CA ASP A 27 -34.57 1.82 18.18
C ASP A 27 -33.72 0.56 18.29
N ALA A 28 -32.40 0.72 18.40
CA ALA A 28 -31.49 -0.39 18.67
C ALA A 28 -31.76 -1.03 20.03
N ALA A 29 -32.09 -0.23 21.05
CA ALA A 29 -32.46 -0.73 22.37
C ALA A 29 -33.82 -1.45 22.37
N LEU A 30 -34.81 -0.88 21.68
CA LEU A 30 -36.15 -1.46 21.55
C LEU A 30 -36.10 -2.79 20.78
N LEU A 31 -35.33 -2.86 19.69
CA LEU A 31 -35.19 -4.07 18.87
C LEU A 31 -34.60 -5.23 19.67
N ARG A 32 -33.62 -4.96 20.52
CA ARG A 32 -33.00 -5.96 21.40
C ARG A 32 -33.99 -6.54 22.42
N LEU A 33 -34.91 -5.72 22.93
CA LEU A 33 -35.89 -6.15 23.94
C LEU A 33 -37.10 -6.85 23.31
N VAL A 34 -37.51 -6.44 22.11
CA VAL A 34 -38.60 -7.08 21.36
C VAL A 34 -38.18 -8.47 20.87
N GLY A 35 -36.93 -8.63 20.41
CA GLY A 35 -36.28 -9.92 20.16
C GLY A 35 -36.80 -10.74 18.96
N GLY A 36 -38.06 -10.58 18.55
CA GLY A 36 -38.69 -11.27 17.42
C GLY A 36 -39.91 -10.52 16.87
N ALA A 37 -40.51 -11.04 15.79
CA ALA A 37 -41.64 -10.38 15.13
C ALA A 37 -42.87 -10.30 16.08
N PRO A 38 -43.35 -9.09 16.41
CA PRO A 38 -44.50 -8.93 17.29
C PRO A 38 -45.80 -9.24 16.55
N ASP A 39 -46.80 -9.71 17.29
CA ASP A 39 -48.11 -10.08 16.76
C ASP A 39 -48.84 -8.84 16.22
N ALA A 40 -49.01 -8.78 14.90
CA ALA A 40 -49.65 -7.67 14.20
C ALA A 40 -51.14 -7.52 14.54
N GLY A 41 -51.81 -8.58 15.00
CA GLY A 41 -53.21 -8.52 15.44
C GLY A 41 -53.39 -7.87 16.81
N ARG A 42 -52.33 -7.88 17.63
CA ARG A 42 -52.37 -7.36 19.02
C ARG A 42 -51.57 -6.07 19.22
N TYR A 43 -50.52 -5.85 18.43
CA TYR A 43 -49.62 -4.69 18.50
C TYR A 43 -49.29 -4.17 17.09
N PRO A 44 -50.24 -3.51 16.41
CA PRO A 44 -50.10 -3.16 15.00
C PRO A 44 -49.03 -2.08 14.75
N HIS A 45 -48.78 -1.17 15.68
CA HIS A 45 -47.79 -0.10 15.54
C HIS A 45 -46.38 -0.64 15.71
N LEU A 46 -46.17 -1.49 16.71
CA LEU A 46 -44.92 -2.20 16.97
C LEU A 46 -44.55 -3.15 15.83
N ALA A 47 -45.53 -3.85 15.23
CA ALA A 47 -45.30 -4.71 14.07
C ALA A 47 -44.95 -3.94 12.79
N ARG A 48 -45.51 -2.74 12.60
CA ARG A 48 -45.11 -1.85 11.49
C ARG A 48 -43.68 -1.33 11.68
N TRP A 49 -43.36 -0.81 12.86
CA TRP A 49 -42.01 -0.35 13.20
C TRP A 49 -40.97 -1.46 13.02
N HIS A 50 -41.24 -2.67 13.53
CA HIS A 50 -40.30 -3.80 13.43
C HIS A 50 -40.00 -4.17 11.97
N ARG A 51 -41.00 -4.15 11.08
CA ARG A 51 -40.79 -4.40 9.64
C ARG A 51 -39.95 -3.30 8.99
N HIS A 52 -40.17 -2.04 9.37
CA HIS A 52 -39.41 -0.91 8.85
C HIS A 52 -37.93 -0.98 9.28
N VAL A 53 -37.66 -1.20 10.58
CA VAL A 53 -36.29 -1.36 11.11
C VAL A 53 -35.56 -2.53 10.47
N GLN A 54 -36.23 -3.66 10.23
CA GLN A 54 -35.65 -4.78 9.49
C GLN A 54 -35.38 -4.48 8.01
N SER A 55 -36.08 -3.52 7.40
CA SER A 55 -35.78 -3.09 6.03
C SER A 55 -34.50 -2.24 5.97
N LEU A 56 -34.26 -1.38 6.96
CA LEU A 56 -33.03 -0.58 7.08
C LEU A 56 -31.80 -1.46 7.29
N GLN A 57 -31.90 -2.50 8.13
CA GLN A 57 -30.82 -3.47 8.32
C GLN A 57 -30.45 -4.22 7.02
N ARG A 58 -31.42 -4.49 6.15
CA ARG A 58 -31.19 -5.12 4.84
C ARG A 58 -30.54 -4.19 3.83
N LEU A 59 -30.75 -2.88 3.97
CA LEU A 59 -30.11 -1.85 3.15
C LEU A 59 -28.70 -1.49 3.63
N GLY A 60 -28.23 -2.09 4.74
CA GLY A 60 -26.88 -1.89 5.26
C GLY A 60 -26.69 -0.62 6.09
N GLU A 61 -27.78 0.03 6.51
CA GLU A 61 -27.70 1.19 7.39
C GLU A 61 -27.29 0.78 8.81
N THR A 62 -26.24 1.42 9.33
CA THR A 62 -25.71 1.12 10.67
C THR A 62 -26.45 1.91 11.73
N PHE A 63 -27.06 1.20 12.69
CA PHE A 63 -27.67 1.83 13.86
C PHE A 63 -26.57 2.41 14.78
N PRO A 64 -26.71 3.65 15.27
CA PRO A 64 -25.76 4.21 16.23
C PRO A 64 -25.70 3.35 17.49
N ALA A 65 -24.49 3.14 18.01
CA ALA A 65 -24.30 2.42 19.26
C ALA A 65 -25.06 3.10 20.40
N ALA A 66 -25.57 2.33 21.37
CA ALA A 66 -26.27 2.85 22.53
C ALA A 66 -25.33 3.74 23.37
N GLY A 67 -25.32 5.05 23.07
CA GLY A 67 -24.65 6.08 23.85
C GLY A 67 -25.51 6.55 25.03
N ALA A 68 -24.93 7.38 25.90
CA ALA A 68 -25.57 7.96 27.08
C ALA A 68 -26.63 9.04 26.73
N GLY A 69 -27.71 8.63 26.04
CA GLY A 69 -28.88 9.46 25.73
C GLY A 69 -30.14 9.02 26.49
N ARG A 70 -31.30 9.61 26.14
CA ARG A 70 -32.63 9.22 26.66
C ARG A 70 -32.81 7.70 26.63
N SER A 71 -33.31 7.13 27.71
CA SER A 71 -33.60 5.70 27.85
C SER A 71 -35.03 5.38 27.40
N LEU A 72 -35.31 4.10 27.13
CA LEU A 72 -36.67 3.65 26.78
C LEU A 72 -37.69 3.97 27.90
N ARG A 73 -37.27 4.01 29.16
CA ARG A 73 -38.13 4.42 30.28
C ARG A 73 -38.48 5.90 30.21
N ASP A 74 -37.53 6.74 29.78
CA ASP A 74 -37.76 8.18 29.61
C ASP A 74 -38.71 8.49 28.46
N CYS A 75 -38.91 7.53 27.55
CA CYS A 75 -39.88 7.57 26.47
C CYS A 75 -41.24 6.94 26.84
N GLY A 76 -41.46 6.60 28.11
CA GLY A 76 -42.72 6.02 28.60
C GLY A 76 -42.89 4.51 28.31
N ILE A 77 -41.84 3.81 27.87
CA ILE A 77 -41.90 2.36 27.61
C ILE A 77 -41.56 1.60 28.90
N ALA A 78 -42.49 0.76 29.34
CA ALA A 78 -42.39 -0.02 30.57
C ALA A 78 -41.40 -1.19 30.41
N VAL A 79 -40.12 -0.93 30.64
CA VAL A 79 -39.05 -1.94 30.55
C VAL A 79 -39.14 -2.94 31.73
N PRO A 80 -39.19 -4.27 31.49
CA PRO A 80 -39.30 -5.27 32.55
C PRO A 80 -38.13 -5.21 33.55
N GLU A 81 -38.42 -5.26 34.85
CA GLU A 81 -37.40 -5.37 35.90
C GLU A 81 -36.62 -6.69 35.77
N GLY A 82 -35.29 -6.62 35.90
CA GLY A 82 -34.36 -7.73 35.65
C GLY A 82 -33.64 -7.72 34.30
N SER A 83 -34.02 -6.85 33.36
CA SER A 83 -33.33 -6.70 32.05
C SER A 83 -31.99 -5.94 32.11
N ALA A 84 -31.75 -5.13 33.16
CA ALA A 84 -30.52 -4.38 33.35
C ALA A 84 -29.33 -5.23 33.85
N ALA A 85 -29.59 -6.34 34.55
CA ALA A 85 -28.54 -7.18 35.15
C ALA A 85 -27.88 -8.17 34.15
N ARG A 86 -28.50 -8.43 32.99
CA ARG A 86 -27.96 -9.36 31.98
C ARG A 86 -26.95 -8.71 31.01
N ALA A 87 -26.79 -7.39 31.06
CA ALA A 87 -25.84 -6.64 30.24
C ALA A 87 -24.40 -6.69 30.77
N ARG A 88 -24.18 -7.03 32.06
CA ARG A 88 -22.83 -7.15 32.65
C ARG A 88 -22.27 -8.57 32.70
N SER A 89 -23.09 -9.63 32.59
CA SER A 89 -22.59 -11.03 32.63
C SER A 89 -22.54 -11.75 31.27
N LYS A 90 -23.08 -11.15 30.19
CA LYS A 90 -22.97 -11.68 28.81
C LYS A 90 -21.99 -10.92 27.92
N MET A 91 -21.00 -10.25 28.52
CA MET A 91 -19.83 -9.77 27.78
C MET A 91 -18.77 -10.86 27.56
N LYS A 92 -19.06 -12.12 27.93
CA LYS A 92 -18.13 -13.25 27.73
C LYS A 92 -18.62 -14.36 26.80
N ASP A 93 -19.89 -14.40 26.36
CA ASP A 93 -20.31 -15.46 25.45
C ASP A 93 -21.42 -15.04 24.47
N LYS A 94 -21.22 -15.43 23.21
CA LYS A 94 -22.06 -15.27 22.00
C LYS A 94 -21.98 -13.93 21.24
N LYS A 95 -20.85 -13.75 20.54
CA LYS A 95 -20.74 -13.03 19.26
C LYS A 95 -21.30 -13.92 18.14
N GLY A 96 -22.38 -13.50 17.48
CA GLY A 96 -22.88 -14.04 16.21
C GLY A 96 -23.97 -13.11 15.67
N GLY A 97 -24.01 -12.69 14.42
CA GLY A 97 -23.07 -12.83 13.32
C GLY A 97 -23.23 -11.61 12.41
N GLY A 98 -22.22 -10.75 12.41
CA GLY A 98 -21.80 -9.96 11.25
C GLY A 98 -20.39 -10.43 10.96
N ASP A 99 -20.02 -10.57 9.67
CA ASP A 99 -18.80 -11.18 9.17
C ASP A 99 -17.67 -11.19 10.22
N LYS A 100 -17.56 -12.32 10.93
CA LYS A 100 -16.37 -12.58 11.73
C LYS A 100 -15.28 -12.79 10.68
N ALA A 101 -14.40 -11.81 10.53
CA ALA A 101 -13.03 -12.10 10.12
C ALA A 101 -12.61 -13.33 10.93
N LYS A 102 -12.40 -14.47 10.26
CA LYS A 102 -11.88 -15.66 10.93
C LYS A 102 -10.60 -15.21 11.64
N ALA A 103 -10.51 -15.47 12.94
CA ALA A 103 -9.28 -15.23 13.66
C ALA A 103 -8.16 -16.03 12.98
N SER A 104 -7.03 -15.39 12.70
CA SER A 104 -5.89 -16.04 12.03
C SER A 104 -5.49 -17.28 12.83
N SER A 105 -5.38 -18.43 12.17
CA SER A 105 -4.83 -19.64 12.79
C SER A 105 -3.30 -19.63 12.81
N VAL A 106 -2.67 -18.75 12.02
CA VAL A 106 -1.22 -18.66 11.88
C VAL A 106 -0.63 -17.91 13.07
N LYS A 107 0.39 -18.51 13.69
CA LYS A 107 1.19 -17.95 14.78
C LYS A 107 2.66 -18.07 14.41
N GLU A 108 3.50 -17.30 15.09
CA GLU A 108 4.94 -17.46 15.00
C GLU A 108 5.34 -18.91 15.34
N LEU A 109 6.23 -19.47 14.52
CA LEU A 109 6.76 -20.81 14.72
C LEU A 109 7.61 -20.86 15.99
N ASN A 110 7.38 -21.88 16.82
CA ASN A 110 8.20 -22.14 18.00
C ASN A 110 8.31 -23.67 18.18
N PRO A 111 9.50 -24.27 18.00
CA PRO A 111 10.79 -23.63 17.70
C PRO A 111 10.87 -23.07 16.28
N TRP A 112 11.82 -22.15 16.05
CA TRP A 112 12.18 -21.70 14.70
C TRP A 112 12.83 -22.83 13.88
N PRO A 113 12.76 -22.77 12.54
CA PRO A 113 13.45 -23.73 11.68
C PRO A 113 14.97 -23.81 11.96
N ALA A 114 15.51 -25.02 11.94
CA ALA A 114 16.92 -25.29 12.28
C ALA A 114 17.93 -24.52 11.39
N TYR A 115 17.58 -24.28 10.12
CA TYR A 115 18.44 -23.55 9.18
C TYR A 115 18.76 -22.13 9.64
N ILE A 116 17.90 -21.49 10.46
CA ILE A 116 18.17 -20.14 10.97
C ILE A 116 19.39 -20.16 11.88
N GLN A 117 19.50 -21.16 12.76
CA GLN A 117 20.63 -21.27 13.68
C GLN A 117 21.92 -21.64 12.96
N GLU A 118 21.85 -22.58 11.99
CA GLU A 118 22.99 -22.96 11.16
C GLU A 118 23.54 -21.75 10.37
N ARG A 119 22.65 -20.97 9.76
CA ARG A 119 22.97 -19.76 9.00
C ARG A 119 23.64 -18.70 9.88
N LEU A 120 23.16 -18.50 11.09
CA LEU A 120 23.72 -17.55 12.05
C LEU A 120 25.12 -17.97 12.52
N ALA A 121 25.33 -19.26 12.80
CA ALA A 121 26.64 -19.76 13.19
C ALA A 121 27.70 -19.55 12.09
N LEU A 122 27.31 -19.78 10.82
CA LEU A 122 28.18 -19.51 9.67
C LEU A 122 28.47 -18.01 9.53
N TRP A 123 27.44 -17.15 9.68
CA TRP A 123 27.61 -15.70 9.67
C TRP A 123 28.58 -15.22 10.73
N ASP A 124 28.43 -15.64 11.98
CA ASP A 124 29.28 -15.19 13.09
C ASP A 124 30.75 -15.56 12.85
N ARG A 125 31.02 -16.74 12.27
CA ARG A 125 32.37 -17.16 11.86
C ARG A 125 32.94 -16.26 10.75
N LEU A 126 32.17 -16.01 9.69
CA LEU A 126 32.62 -15.21 8.55
C LEU A 126 32.79 -13.73 8.93
N LYS A 127 31.89 -13.21 9.77
CA LYS A 127 31.92 -11.85 10.29
C LYS A 127 33.14 -11.63 11.16
N ALA A 128 33.47 -12.55 12.05
CA ALA A 128 34.68 -12.47 12.88
C ALA A 128 35.96 -12.41 12.03
N LYS A 129 36.01 -13.18 10.93
CA LYS A 129 37.13 -13.14 9.98
C LYS A 129 37.23 -11.77 9.28
N ALA A 130 36.12 -11.28 8.74
CA ALA A 130 36.11 -9.98 8.05
C ALA A 130 36.42 -8.81 9.00
N ASP A 131 35.93 -8.85 10.24
CA ASP A 131 36.25 -7.83 11.25
C ASP A 131 37.74 -7.84 11.61
N ALA A 132 38.36 -9.02 11.70
CA ALA A 132 39.80 -9.13 11.89
C ALA A 132 40.59 -8.56 10.71
N GLU A 133 40.13 -8.81 9.47
CA GLU A 133 40.74 -8.26 8.26
C GLU A 133 40.63 -6.72 8.22
N VAL A 134 39.48 -6.14 8.57
CA VAL A 134 39.29 -4.68 8.64
C VAL A 134 40.09 -4.06 9.79
N ALA A 135 40.18 -4.75 10.93
CA ALA A 135 40.98 -4.29 12.06
C ALA A 135 42.48 -4.27 11.73
N ALA A 136 42.96 -5.23 10.93
CA ALA A 136 44.34 -5.33 10.49
C ALA A 136 44.75 -4.25 9.46
N LYS A 137 43.80 -3.59 8.80
CA LYS A 137 44.11 -2.50 7.86
C LYS A 137 44.59 -1.26 8.60
N GLU A 138 45.68 -0.66 8.10
CA GLU A 138 46.27 0.55 8.66
C GLU A 138 45.39 1.78 8.35
N PRO A 139 44.99 2.57 9.36
CA PRO A 139 44.21 3.77 9.15
C PRO A 139 45.07 4.88 8.55
N GLN A 140 44.65 5.42 7.41
CA GLN A 140 45.25 6.58 6.76
C GLN A 140 44.39 7.82 7.05
N LYS A 141 45.02 8.99 7.11
CA LYS A 141 44.27 10.25 7.23
C LYS A 141 43.53 10.51 5.93
N ILE A 142 42.23 10.80 6.03
CA ILE A 142 41.36 11.09 4.90
C ILE A 142 40.66 12.43 5.10
N THR A 143 40.32 13.08 3.99
CA THR A 143 39.53 14.31 3.99
C THR A 143 38.12 14.02 3.49
N VAL A 144 37.13 14.39 4.30
CA VAL A 144 35.70 14.25 3.96
C VAL A 144 35.11 15.62 3.65
N THR A 145 34.70 15.83 2.41
CA THR A 145 34.11 17.10 1.96
C THR A 145 32.59 17.03 2.06
N LEU A 146 31.99 17.95 2.82
CA LEU A 146 30.54 18.11 2.95
C LEU A 146 29.98 18.96 1.78
N PRO A 147 28.66 18.89 1.49
CA PRO A 147 28.04 19.69 0.42
C PRO A 147 28.19 21.20 0.60
N ASP A 148 28.39 21.66 1.85
CA ASP A 148 28.61 23.06 2.19
C ASP A 148 30.05 23.54 1.90
N GLY A 149 30.89 22.68 1.32
CA GLY A 149 32.32 22.93 1.07
C GLY A 149 33.20 22.80 2.32
N LYS A 150 32.62 22.45 3.47
CA LYS A 150 33.37 22.21 4.71
C LYS A 150 34.10 20.87 4.63
N GLU A 151 35.38 20.90 4.95
CA GLU A 151 36.22 19.70 5.07
C GLU A 151 36.27 19.21 6.51
N VAL A 152 36.17 17.91 6.69
CA VAL A 152 36.26 17.22 7.98
C VAL A 152 37.35 16.17 7.87
N GLU A 153 38.32 16.21 8.79
CA GLU A 153 39.36 15.19 8.87
C GLU A 153 38.79 13.87 9.42
N GLY A 154 39.17 12.76 8.80
CA GLY A 154 38.79 11.41 9.20
C GLY A 154 39.96 10.44 9.10
N GLN A 155 39.69 9.18 9.47
CA GLN A 155 40.61 8.06 9.34
C GLN A 155 39.96 6.97 8.47
N SER A 156 40.68 6.48 7.47
CA SER A 156 40.22 5.37 6.65
C SER A 156 40.03 4.10 7.51
N TRP A 157 39.03 3.30 7.16
CA TRP A 157 38.65 2.07 7.89
C TRP A 157 38.22 2.29 9.35
N ARG A 158 38.02 3.54 9.79
CA ARG A 158 37.59 3.88 11.16
C ARG A 158 36.45 4.89 11.17
N THR A 159 36.57 5.98 10.43
CA THR A 159 35.53 7.02 10.36
C THR A 159 34.37 6.54 9.49
N THR A 160 33.16 6.62 10.04
CA THR A 160 31.92 6.31 9.32
C THR A 160 31.16 7.59 8.94
N PRO A 161 30.29 7.55 7.91
CA PRO A 161 29.37 8.65 7.64
C PRO A 161 28.51 9.05 8.84
N TYR A 162 28.14 8.10 9.70
CA TYR A 162 27.42 8.38 10.93
C TYR A 162 28.24 9.24 11.91
N ASP A 163 29.53 8.95 12.07
CA ASP A 163 30.41 9.73 12.97
C ASP A 163 30.57 11.17 12.49
N VAL A 164 30.69 11.36 11.18
CA VAL A 164 30.73 12.70 10.57
C VAL A 164 29.41 13.44 10.81
N ALA A 165 28.27 12.78 10.60
CA ALA A 165 26.95 13.36 10.87
C ALA A 165 26.77 13.73 12.35
N LYS A 166 27.24 12.86 13.27
CA LYS A 166 27.20 13.08 14.72
C LYS A 166 28.09 14.24 15.15
N GLY A 167 29.24 14.41 14.50
CA GLY A 167 30.15 15.55 14.70
C GLY A 167 29.54 16.90 14.30
N ILE A 168 28.58 16.91 13.36
CA ILE A 168 27.81 18.11 13.01
C ILE A 168 26.70 18.36 14.04
N SER A 169 25.80 17.38 14.22
CA SER A 169 24.80 17.40 15.29
C SER A 169 24.15 16.04 15.47
N GLN A 170 23.80 15.70 16.72
CA GLN A 170 23.09 14.46 17.03
C GLN A 170 21.73 14.38 16.29
N GLY A 171 21.00 15.50 16.21
CA GLY A 171 19.71 15.56 15.52
C GLY A 171 19.81 15.33 14.01
N LEU A 172 20.92 15.73 13.36
CA LEU A 172 21.16 15.39 11.96
C LEU A 172 21.44 13.90 11.81
N ALA A 173 22.36 13.34 12.61
CA ALA A 173 22.71 11.93 12.59
C ALA A 173 21.50 11.01 12.81
N ASP A 174 20.57 11.41 13.67
CA ASP A 174 19.37 10.62 13.95
C ASP A 174 18.29 10.72 12.87
N ASN A 175 18.25 11.81 12.09
CA ASN A 175 17.29 11.97 11.00
C ASN A 175 17.83 11.49 9.64
N THR A 176 19.14 11.31 9.50
CA THR A 176 19.74 10.75 8.30
C THR A 176 19.37 9.28 8.15
N VAL A 177 18.95 8.91 6.94
CA VAL A 177 18.60 7.53 6.57
C VAL A 177 19.79 6.84 5.94
N ILE A 178 20.45 7.52 4.99
CA ILE A 178 21.55 6.96 4.21
C ILE A 178 22.58 8.05 3.85
N ALA A 179 23.81 7.65 3.54
CA ALA A 179 24.83 8.54 3.01
C ALA A 179 25.07 8.30 1.52
N LYS A 180 25.55 9.32 0.82
CA LYS A 180 26.08 9.22 -0.53
C LYS A 180 27.55 9.62 -0.49
N VAL A 181 28.41 8.69 -0.87
CA VAL A 181 29.87 8.81 -0.82
C VAL A 181 30.37 8.78 -2.26
N ASN A 182 30.99 9.87 -2.74
CA ASN A 182 31.47 9.98 -4.12
C ASN A 182 30.39 9.72 -5.18
N GLY A 183 29.14 10.06 -4.88
CA GLY A 183 28.00 9.86 -5.77
C GLY A 183 27.34 8.48 -5.67
N GLU A 184 27.86 7.56 -4.85
CA GLU A 184 27.28 6.23 -4.63
C GLU A 184 26.58 6.12 -3.28
N LEU A 185 25.49 5.34 -3.20
CA LEU A 185 24.77 5.12 -1.95
C LEU A 185 25.59 4.23 -1.01
N TRP A 186 25.69 4.64 0.25
CA TRP A 186 26.62 4.07 1.23
C TRP A 186 25.98 3.98 2.62
N ASP A 187 26.12 2.81 3.27
CA ASP A 187 25.60 2.59 4.62
C ASP A 187 26.24 3.56 5.62
N LEU A 188 25.44 4.03 6.58
CA LEU A 188 25.91 5.00 7.57
C LEU A 188 27.00 4.44 8.51
N ASP A 189 27.00 3.12 8.72
CA ASP A 189 27.97 2.41 9.56
C ASP A 189 29.17 1.87 8.79
N ARG A 190 29.16 1.96 7.46
CA ARG A 190 30.27 1.45 6.65
C ARG A 190 31.43 2.46 6.71
N PRO A 191 32.62 2.05 7.19
CA PRO A 191 33.78 2.94 7.24
C PRO A 191 34.15 3.47 5.85
N LEU A 192 34.66 4.70 5.81
CA LEU A 192 35.19 5.29 4.59
C LEU A 192 36.56 4.69 4.28
N GLU A 193 36.80 4.36 3.01
CA GLU A 193 38.03 3.68 2.57
C GLU A 193 39.13 4.67 2.14
N GLY A 194 38.74 5.90 1.77
CA GLY A 194 39.63 6.95 1.29
C GLY A 194 38.96 8.32 1.35
N ASP A 195 39.54 9.30 0.66
CA ASP A 195 38.98 10.65 0.52
C ASP A 195 37.61 10.60 -0.15
N ALA A 196 36.67 11.36 0.40
CA ALA A 196 35.27 11.21 0.04
C ALA A 196 34.49 12.52 0.08
N THR A 197 33.63 12.70 -0.91
CA THR A 197 32.54 13.67 -0.87
C THR A 197 31.33 13.02 -0.21
N LEU A 198 30.84 13.59 0.90
CA LEU A 198 29.77 13.02 1.71
C LEU A 198 28.50 13.88 1.64
N GLN A 199 27.40 13.28 1.18
CA GLN A 199 26.07 13.86 1.25
C GLN A 199 25.17 13.00 2.14
N LEU A 200 24.51 13.62 3.12
CA LEU A 200 23.60 12.95 4.04
C LEU A 200 22.15 13.06 3.53
N LEU A 201 21.51 11.93 3.30
CA LEU A 201 20.16 11.85 2.76
C LEU A 201 19.14 11.52 3.86
N LYS A 202 18.08 12.32 3.90
CA LYS A 202 16.93 12.13 4.79
C LYS A 202 15.82 11.34 4.07
N PHE A 203 14.79 10.95 4.82
CA PHE A 203 13.64 10.23 4.28
C PHE A 203 12.89 10.99 3.18
N ASP A 204 12.97 12.32 3.12
CA ASP A 204 12.24 13.11 2.11
C ASP A 204 12.80 12.92 0.69
N SER A 205 14.05 12.48 0.58
CA SER A 205 14.68 12.15 -0.71
C SER A 205 14.18 10.81 -1.26
N ASP A 206 14.04 10.71 -2.59
CA ASP A 206 13.54 9.48 -3.21
C ASP A 206 14.49 8.29 -3.03
N GLU A 207 15.81 8.52 -3.09
CA GLU A 207 16.83 7.52 -2.73
C GLU A 207 16.68 7.09 -1.25
N GLY A 208 16.40 8.04 -0.35
CA GLY A 208 16.15 7.76 1.07
C GLY A 208 14.89 6.92 1.30
N LYS A 209 13.78 7.20 0.61
CA LYS A 209 12.55 6.39 0.67
C LYS A 209 12.80 4.97 0.16
N TYR A 210 13.51 4.84 -0.96
CA TYR A 210 13.84 3.56 -1.56
C TYR A 210 14.62 2.66 -0.59
N VAL A 211 15.69 3.18 0.02
CA VAL A 211 16.50 2.45 1.03
C VAL A 211 15.69 2.14 2.29
N PHE A 212 14.83 3.06 2.72
CA PHE A 212 13.98 2.87 3.89
C PHE A 212 12.96 1.73 3.68
N TRP A 213 12.28 1.70 2.54
CA TRP A 213 11.35 0.63 2.19
C TRP A 213 12.06 -0.69 1.93
N HIS A 214 13.24 -0.65 1.32
CA HIS A 214 14.07 -1.83 1.14
C HIS A 214 14.45 -2.48 2.48
N SER A 215 14.84 -1.67 3.47
CA SER A 215 15.11 -2.16 4.82
C SER A 215 13.87 -2.71 5.52
N THR A 216 12.70 -2.11 5.26
CA THR A 216 11.45 -2.65 5.81
C THR A 216 11.04 -3.96 5.14
N ALA A 217 11.38 -4.15 3.86
CA ALA A 217 11.18 -5.41 3.16
C ALA A 217 11.94 -6.55 3.86
N HIS A 218 13.17 -6.31 4.31
CA HIS A 218 13.92 -7.32 5.09
C HIS A 218 13.21 -7.67 6.40
N ILE A 219 12.69 -6.68 7.14
CA ILE A 219 11.91 -6.95 8.37
C ILE A 219 10.64 -7.77 8.06
N LEU A 220 9.99 -7.52 6.92
CA LEU A 220 8.88 -8.34 6.45
C LEU A 220 9.34 -9.77 6.12
N GLY A 221 10.49 -9.93 5.46
CA GLY A 221 11.11 -11.23 5.18
C GLY A 221 11.37 -12.03 6.45
N GLU A 222 11.93 -11.40 7.49
CA GLU A 222 12.14 -12.01 8.82
C GLU A 222 10.81 -12.50 9.41
N ALA A 223 9.78 -11.64 9.37
CA ALA A 223 8.47 -12.01 9.89
C ALA A 223 7.85 -13.17 9.09
N MET A 224 8.01 -13.19 7.77
CA MET A 224 7.51 -14.28 6.92
C MET A 224 8.24 -15.60 7.17
N GLU A 225 9.57 -15.57 7.36
CA GLU A 225 10.39 -16.73 7.71
C GLU A 225 10.00 -17.28 9.09
N ARG A 226 9.78 -16.41 10.09
CA ARG A 226 9.36 -16.81 11.45
C ARG A 226 7.92 -17.30 11.55
N VAL A 227 7.01 -16.80 10.72
CA VAL A 227 5.58 -17.13 10.78
C VAL A 227 5.25 -18.36 9.93
N TYR A 228 5.84 -18.48 8.75
CA TYR A 228 5.50 -19.55 7.82
C TYR A 228 6.64 -20.55 7.56
N GLY A 229 7.90 -20.21 7.89
CA GLY A 229 9.05 -21.06 7.58
C GLY A 229 9.34 -21.20 6.09
N GLY A 230 8.74 -20.37 5.24
CA GLY A 230 8.83 -20.46 3.80
C GLY A 230 10.16 -19.99 3.23
N CYS A 231 10.42 -20.34 1.97
CA CYS A 231 11.63 -19.95 1.26
C CYS A 231 11.47 -18.53 0.70
N LEU A 232 12.26 -17.59 1.21
CA LEU A 232 12.31 -16.21 0.73
C LEU A 232 12.90 -16.10 -0.68
N CYS A 233 12.31 -15.25 -1.52
CA CYS A 233 12.71 -15.03 -2.91
C CYS A 233 13.21 -13.60 -3.14
N TYR A 234 12.32 -12.71 -3.60
CA TYR A 234 12.62 -11.33 -3.98
C TYR A 234 11.91 -10.32 -3.08
N GLY A 235 12.63 -9.30 -2.61
CA GLY A 235 12.09 -8.26 -1.73
C GLY A 235 12.43 -6.82 -2.14
N PRO A 236 12.14 -6.37 -3.38
CA PRO A 236 12.52 -5.03 -3.79
C PRO A 236 11.55 -3.97 -3.24
N PRO A 237 12.04 -2.75 -2.99
CA PRO A 237 11.18 -1.59 -2.82
C PRO A 237 10.52 -1.20 -4.16
N ILE A 238 9.37 -0.55 -4.07
CA ILE A 238 8.57 -0.02 -5.18
C ILE A 238 8.23 1.45 -4.92
N GLU A 239 7.65 2.15 -5.89
CA GLU A 239 7.35 3.59 -5.81
C GLU A 239 6.48 3.99 -4.60
N GLU A 240 5.60 3.10 -4.13
CA GLU A 240 4.71 3.36 -3.00
C GLU A 240 4.86 2.30 -1.88
N GLY A 241 6.09 1.85 -1.60
CA GLY A 241 6.37 0.92 -0.51
C GLY A 241 7.31 -0.20 -0.92
N PHE A 242 6.96 -1.43 -0.59
CA PHE A 242 7.77 -2.62 -0.89
C PHE A 242 6.88 -3.86 -1.01
N TYR A 243 7.44 -4.92 -1.55
CA TYR A 243 6.88 -6.25 -1.41
C TYR A 243 7.95 -7.27 -1.08
N TYR A 244 7.53 -8.42 -0.59
CA TYR A 244 8.39 -9.57 -0.42
C TYR A 244 7.70 -10.84 -0.92
N ASP A 245 8.40 -11.60 -1.75
CA ASP A 245 7.97 -12.86 -2.32
C ASP A 245 8.52 -14.03 -1.51
N MET A 246 7.65 -14.98 -1.18
CA MET A 246 8.00 -16.20 -0.48
C MET A 246 7.32 -17.39 -1.13
N HIS A 247 8.05 -18.47 -1.28
CA HIS A 247 7.48 -19.76 -1.63
C HIS A 247 7.04 -20.50 -0.37
N LEU A 248 5.80 -20.98 -0.41
CA LEU A 248 5.22 -21.87 0.59
C LEU A 248 4.95 -23.20 -0.08
N GLU A 249 5.40 -24.29 0.54
CA GLU A 249 5.05 -25.65 0.09
C GLU A 249 3.58 -25.91 0.37
N ASP A 250 3.14 -25.59 1.59
CA ASP A 250 1.75 -25.73 2.03
C ASP A 250 1.16 -24.40 2.46
N GLY A 251 0.01 -24.04 1.88
CA GLY A 251 -0.79 -22.90 2.28
C GLY A 251 -0.55 -21.63 1.46
N GLN A 252 -1.25 -20.57 1.87
CA GLN A 252 -1.24 -19.26 1.23
C GLN A 252 -1.34 -18.20 2.30
N VAL A 253 -0.71 -17.05 2.06
CA VAL A 253 -0.89 -15.90 2.94
C VAL A 253 -2.30 -15.38 2.74
N SER A 254 -3.05 -15.21 3.84
CA SER A 254 -4.38 -14.57 3.84
C SER A 254 -4.31 -13.17 4.44
N SER A 255 -5.29 -12.32 4.11
CA SER A 255 -5.43 -11.01 4.75
C SER A 255 -5.69 -11.08 6.24
N GLN A 256 -6.14 -12.23 6.74
CA GLN A 256 -6.32 -12.51 8.16
C GLN A 256 -4.98 -12.64 8.89
N ASP A 257 -3.91 -13.02 8.18
CA ASP A 257 -2.61 -13.28 8.79
C ASP A 257 -1.75 -12.02 8.95
N PHE A 258 -2.22 -10.87 8.41
CA PHE A 258 -1.49 -9.61 8.47
C PHE A 258 -1.22 -9.17 9.91
N ASP A 259 -2.15 -9.39 10.84
CA ASP A 259 -1.95 -9.03 12.25
C ASP A 259 -0.84 -9.87 12.90
N ALA A 260 -0.72 -11.15 12.53
CA ALA A 260 0.35 -12.02 13.01
C ALA A 260 1.72 -11.59 12.47
N ILE A 261 1.81 -11.30 11.17
CA ILE A 261 3.03 -10.81 10.51
C ILE A 261 3.44 -9.46 11.12
N GLU A 262 2.51 -8.51 11.23
CA GLU A 262 2.77 -7.18 11.82
C GLU A 262 3.21 -7.28 13.29
N THR A 263 2.76 -8.29 14.03
CA THR A 263 3.18 -8.52 15.42
C THR A 263 4.66 -8.90 15.49
N VAL A 264 5.12 -9.80 14.63
CA VAL A 264 6.55 -10.18 14.56
C VAL A 264 7.41 -9.02 14.08
N MET A 265 6.97 -8.29 13.04
CA MET A 265 7.66 -7.07 12.58
C MET A 265 7.79 -6.02 13.69
N LYS A 266 6.74 -5.83 14.53
CA LYS A 266 6.81 -4.94 15.70
C LYS A 266 7.83 -5.41 16.74
N SER A 267 7.99 -6.72 16.93
CA SER A 267 9.04 -7.27 17.80
C SER A 267 10.43 -6.92 17.28
N ALA A 268 10.71 -7.19 16.01
CA ALA A 268 12.00 -6.90 15.38
C ALA A 268 12.36 -5.39 15.43
N ILE A 269 11.36 -4.51 15.26
CA ILE A 269 11.55 -3.05 15.41
C ILE A 269 11.81 -2.66 16.86
N LYS A 270 11.12 -3.27 17.83
CA LYS A 270 11.31 -3.01 19.26
C LYS A 270 12.69 -3.46 19.74
N GLU A 271 13.20 -4.55 19.19
CA GLU A 271 14.55 -5.07 19.42
C GLU A 271 15.65 -4.15 18.87
N LYS A 272 15.31 -3.23 17.95
CA LYS A 272 16.26 -2.31 17.29
C LYS A 272 17.44 -3.06 16.67
N GLN A 273 17.16 -4.19 16.02
CA GLN A 273 18.15 -5.00 15.33
C GLN A 273 18.97 -4.13 14.35
N THR A 274 20.28 -4.29 14.39
CA THR A 274 21.22 -3.58 13.51
C THR A 274 21.33 -4.27 12.16
N PHE A 275 21.52 -3.49 11.11
CA PHE A 275 21.82 -4.03 9.79
C PHE A 275 23.34 -4.16 9.64
N GLU A 276 23.80 -5.39 9.48
CA GLU A 276 25.23 -5.69 9.30
C GLU A 276 25.47 -6.14 7.87
N ARG A 277 26.40 -5.47 7.19
CA ARG A 277 26.83 -5.82 5.84
C ARG A 277 28.05 -6.73 5.90
N LEU A 278 28.06 -7.77 5.07
CA LEU A 278 29.23 -8.62 4.86
C LEU A 278 29.40 -8.94 3.38
N GLU A 279 30.66 -8.95 2.92
CA GLU A 279 31.01 -9.48 1.60
C GLU A 279 31.50 -10.92 1.78
N ILE A 280 30.83 -11.86 1.13
CA ILE A 280 30.99 -13.30 1.33
C ILE A 280 31.28 -13.98 -0.02
N SER A 281 32.07 -15.06 0.00
CA SER A 281 32.33 -15.88 -1.17
C SER A 281 31.05 -16.55 -1.69
N LYS A 282 30.99 -16.84 -2.98
CA LYS A 282 29.84 -17.55 -3.57
C LYS A 282 29.67 -18.94 -2.96
N GLU A 283 30.76 -19.63 -2.65
CA GLU A 283 30.78 -20.97 -2.08
C GLU A 283 30.15 -21.00 -0.68
N ASP A 284 30.58 -20.08 0.20
CA ASP A 284 30.02 -19.97 1.55
C ASP A 284 28.53 -19.59 1.52
N LEU A 285 28.11 -18.77 0.55
CA LEU A 285 26.70 -18.40 0.38
C LEU A 285 25.85 -19.56 -0.13
N LEU A 286 26.39 -20.40 -1.01
CA LEU A 286 25.70 -21.62 -1.46
C LEU A 286 25.51 -22.60 -0.29
N GLU A 287 26.51 -22.73 0.59
CA GLU A 287 26.38 -23.51 1.82
C GLU A 287 25.33 -22.88 2.76
N MET A 288 25.40 -21.57 2.97
CA MET A 288 24.51 -20.80 3.82
C MET A 288 23.04 -20.93 3.42
N PHE A 289 22.75 -20.88 2.12
CA PHE A 289 21.39 -20.91 1.57
C PHE A 289 20.98 -22.26 0.99
N ARG A 290 21.70 -23.34 1.31
CA ARG A 290 21.43 -24.70 0.79
C ARG A 290 19.98 -25.18 0.93
N TYR A 291 19.28 -24.71 1.96
CA TYR A 291 17.89 -25.05 2.24
C TYR A 291 16.89 -24.33 1.33
N ASN A 292 17.28 -23.19 0.73
CA ASN A 292 16.42 -22.35 -0.08
C ASN A 292 16.79 -22.44 -1.57
N LYS A 293 16.07 -23.30 -2.30
CA LYS A 293 16.24 -23.54 -3.73
C LYS A 293 16.24 -22.25 -4.58
N PHE A 294 15.48 -21.22 -4.18
CA PHE A 294 15.38 -19.99 -4.96
C PHE A 294 16.60 -19.09 -4.77
N LYS A 295 17.13 -18.98 -3.55
CA LYS A 295 18.36 -18.23 -3.30
C LYS A 295 19.57 -18.87 -3.97
N VAL A 296 19.64 -20.21 -3.96
CA VAL A 296 20.66 -20.97 -4.69
C VAL A 296 20.59 -20.69 -6.19
N ARG A 297 19.40 -20.77 -6.81
CA ARG A 297 19.21 -20.40 -8.23
C ARG A 297 19.64 -18.96 -8.52
N ILE A 298 19.27 -18.01 -7.66
CA ILE A 298 19.70 -16.61 -7.80
C ILE A 298 21.23 -16.49 -7.77
N LEU A 299 21.90 -17.17 -6.84
CA LEU A 299 23.37 -17.17 -6.76
C LEU A 299 24.02 -17.77 -8.01
N GLU A 300 23.47 -18.86 -8.53
CA GLU A 300 23.99 -19.54 -9.72
C GLU A 300 23.83 -18.67 -10.99
N GLU A 301 22.64 -18.11 -11.20
CA GLU A 301 22.27 -17.41 -12.43
C GLU A 301 22.73 -15.95 -12.46
N ARG A 302 22.60 -15.24 -11.33
CA ARG A 302 22.74 -13.78 -11.26
C ARG A 302 24.10 -13.34 -10.73
N VAL A 303 24.73 -14.12 -9.86
CA VAL A 303 26.04 -13.79 -9.28
C VAL A 303 27.15 -14.42 -10.11
N LYS A 304 27.74 -13.59 -10.99
CA LYS A 304 28.89 -13.96 -11.83
C LYS A 304 30.24 -13.63 -11.20
N THR A 305 30.23 -12.88 -10.10
CA THR A 305 31.43 -12.49 -9.34
C THR A 305 31.79 -13.55 -8.29
N PRO A 306 33.07 -13.66 -7.89
CA PRO A 306 33.50 -14.62 -6.87
C PRO A 306 32.93 -14.30 -5.48
N THR A 307 32.72 -13.02 -5.19
CA THR A 307 32.10 -12.54 -3.95
C THR A 307 30.79 -11.83 -4.23
N THR A 308 29.89 -11.85 -3.25
CA THR A 308 28.71 -10.98 -3.24
C THR A 308 28.37 -10.54 -1.83
N THR A 309 27.41 -9.64 -1.73
CA THR A 309 27.04 -8.98 -0.48
C THR A 309 25.80 -9.62 0.13
N ALA A 310 25.83 -9.75 1.45
CA ALA A 310 24.72 -10.20 2.26
C ALA A 310 24.53 -9.25 3.45
N TYR A 311 23.29 -9.12 3.89
CA TYR A 311 22.94 -8.32 5.05
C TYR A 311 22.25 -9.17 6.10
N ARG A 312 22.70 -9.01 7.35
CA ARG A 312 22.04 -9.54 8.53
C ARG A 312 21.18 -8.47 9.18
N CYS A 313 19.97 -8.85 9.56
CA CYS A 313 19.07 -8.09 10.42
C CYS A 313 18.50 -9.04 11.47
N GLY A 314 19.07 -9.01 12.68
CA GLY A 314 18.71 -9.96 13.74
C GLY A 314 18.91 -11.42 13.31
N PRO A 315 17.84 -12.26 13.28
CA PRO A 315 17.93 -13.64 12.83
C PRO A 315 17.91 -13.80 11.30
N LEU A 316 17.46 -12.79 10.55
CA LEU A 316 17.42 -12.83 9.10
C LEU A 316 18.80 -12.55 8.50
N ILE A 317 19.20 -13.34 7.51
CA ILE A 317 20.33 -13.04 6.63
C ILE A 317 19.81 -13.14 5.19
N ASP A 318 20.02 -12.09 4.41
CA ASP A 318 19.49 -11.99 3.05
C ASP A 318 20.56 -11.55 2.04
N LEU A 319 20.46 -12.08 0.82
CA LEU A 319 21.31 -11.71 -0.31
C LEU A 319 20.88 -10.36 -0.84
N CYS A 320 21.71 -9.36 -0.59
CA CYS A 320 21.36 -7.99 -0.91
C CYS A 320 22.61 -7.13 -1.10
N ARG A 321 22.56 -6.25 -2.11
CA ARG A 321 23.61 -5.24 -2.33
C ARG A 321 23.50 -4.07 -1.35
N GLY A 322 22.29 -3.81 -0.87
CA GLY A 322 21.94 -2.67 -0.04
C GLY A 322 22.02 -1.35 -0.81
N PRO A 323 22.19 -0.23 -0.09
CA PRO A 323 22.39 -0.14 1.35
C PRO A 323 21.10 -0.27 2.17
N HIS A 324 21.24 -0.29 3.49
CA HIS A 324 20.14 -0.34 4.47
C HIS A 324 20.21 0.79 5.51
N VAL A 325 19.11 0.97 6.24
CA VAL A 325 19.09 1.84 7.43
C VAL A 325 19.95 1.23 8.54
N ARG A 326 20.48 2.04 9.46
CA ARG A 326 21.34 1.53 10.56
C ARG A 326 20.71 0.44 11.42
N HIS A 327 19.45 0.64 11.81
CA HIS A 327 18.72 -0.28 12.67
C HIS A 327 17.21 -0.23 12.42
N THR A 328 16.53 -1.33 12.69
CA THR A 328 15.07 -1.49 12.48
C THR A 328 14.25 -0.44 13.22
N GLY A 329 14.73 0.05 14.38
CA GLY A 329 14.09 1.10 15.16
C GLY A 329 13.93 2.47 14.47
N LYS A 330 14.53 2.69 13.29
CA LYS A 330 14.24 3.88 12.45
C LYS A 330 12.82 3.84 11.88
N ILE A 331 12.25 2.65 11.72
CA ILE A 331 10.91 2.44 11.20
C ILE A 331 9.93 2.51 12.35
N LYS A 332 9.16 3.60 12.43
CA LYS A 332 8.21 3.83 13.53
C LYS A 332 6.78 3.44 13.17
N ALA A 333 6.42 3.54 11.90
CA ALA A 333 5.07 3.26 11.43
C ALA A 333 5.15 2.44 10.15
N PHE A 334 4.37 1.36 10.09
CA PHE A 334 4.30 0.51 8.91
C PHE A 334 2.92 -0.16 8.84
N LYS A 335 2.56 -0.64 7.65
CA LYS A 335 1.33 -1.38 7.42
C LYS A 335 1.53 -2.43 6.33
N VAL A 336 1.08 -3.65 6.58
CA VAL A 336 0.91 -4.68 5.53
C VAL A 336 -0.41 -4.40 4.81
N THR A 337 -0.35 -4.24 3.49
CA THR A 337 -1.45 -3.63 2.73
C THR A 337 -2.28 -4.66 1.98
N LYS A 338 -1.61 -5.55 1.24
CA LYS A 338 -2.24 -6.56 0.40
C LYS A 338 -1.30 -7.74 0.20
N ASN A 339 -1.88 -8.87 -0.19
CA ASN A 339 -1.19 -10.07 -0.63
C ASN A 339 -1.64 -10.43 -2.05
N SER A 340 -0.79 -11.09 -2.81
CA SER A 340 -1.12 -11.64 -4.13
C SER A 340 -0.29 -12.88 -4.42
N ALA A 341 -0.75 -13.73 -5.33
CA ALA A 341 0.08 -14.81 -5.88
C ALA A 341 0.82 -14.31 -7.13
N THR A 342 2.08 -14.71 -7.27
CA THR A 342 2.87 -14.53 -8.49
C THR A 342 3.59 -15.84 -8.82
N TYR A 343 4.30 -15.89 -9.94
CA TYR A 343 5.09 -17.06 -10.33
C TYR A 343 6.56 -16.67 -10.42
N TRP A 344 7.44 -17.64 -10.22
CA TRP A 344 8.88 -17.44 -10.40
C TRP A 344 9.17 -16.85 -11.80
N GLU A 345 9.91 -15.73 -11.83
CA GLU A 345 10.20 -14.93 -13.05
C GLU A 345 8.97 -14.53 -13.89
N GLY A 346 7.76 -14.59 -13.31
CA GLY A 346 6.51 -14.36 -14.05
C GLY A 346 6.15 -15.45 -15.06
N LYS A 347 6.81 -16.61 -15.01
CA LYS A 347 6.56 -17.77 -15.86
C LYS A 347 5.44 -18.63 -15.26
N ALA A 348 4.30 -18.74 -15.96
CA ALA A 348 3.10 -19.40 -15.43
C ALA A 348 3.27 -20.92 -15.19
N ASP A 349 4.27 -21.53 -15.81
CA ASP A 349 4.71 -22.92 -15.66
C ASP A 349 5.66 -23.14 -14.48
N ALA A 350 6.17 -22.06 -13.86
CA ALA A 350 7.12 -22.13 -12.76
C ALA A 350 6.43 -22.14 -11.37
N GLU A 351 7.23 -22.24 -10.30
CA GLU A 351 6.71 -22.33 -8.94
C GLU A 351 5.90 -21.09 -8.54
N SER A 352 4.76 -21.31 -7.87
CA SER A 352 3.97 -20.21 -7.33
C SER A 352 4.62 -19.59 -6.09
N LEU A 353 4.54 -18.27 -5.99
CA LEU A 353 5.07 -17.46 -4.90
C LEU A 353 3.94 -16.63 -4.30
N GLN A 354 4.00 -16.42 -2.99
CA GLN A 354 3.13 -15.51 -2.26
C GLN A 354 3.86 -14.18 -2.08
N ARG A 355 3.30 -13.13 -2.69
CA ARG A 355 3.77 -11.76 -2.61
C ARG A 355 3.00 -11.01 -1.54
N VAL A 356 3.71 -10.45 -0.56
CA VAL A 356 3.12 -9.61 0.49
C VAL A 356 3.61 -8.18 0.31
N TYR A 357 2.69 -7.23 0.26
CA TYR A 357 2.99 -5.81 0.09
C TYR A 357 2.91 -5.08 1.42
N GLY A 358 3.79 -4.10 1.59
CA GLY A 358 3.80 -3.22 2.75
C GLY A 358 4.26 -1.81 2.40
N VAL A 359 4.01 -0.90 3.34
CA VAL A 359 4.51 0.47 3.30
C VAL A 359 4.97 0.86 4.70
N SER A 360 5.97 1.72 4.78
CA SER A 360 6.50 2.21 6.05
C SER A 360 6.95 3.67 5.99
N PHE A 361 6.98 4.29 7.17
CA PHE A 361 7.29 5.69 7.38
C PHE A 361 8.09 5.89 8.67
N PRO A 362 8.91 6.96 8.74
CA PRO A 362 9.65 7.32 9.96
C PRO A 362 8.74 7.93 11.04
N ASP A 363 7.49 8.29 10.72
CA ASP A 363 6.53 8.88 11.64
C ASP A 363 5.10 8.34 11.44
N THR A 364 4.32 8.31 12.52
CA THR A 364 2.93 7.81 12.50
C THR A 364 1.97 8.76 11.79
N LYS A 365 2.24 10.07 11.71
CA LYS A 365 1.37 11.01 11.00
C LYS A 365 1.38 10.74 9.50
N GLN A 366 2.56 10.51 8.92
CA GLN A 366 2.71 10.17 7.51
C GLN A 366 1.95 8.88 7.14
N LEU A 367 1.96 7.87 8.02
CA LEU A 367 1.16 6.66 7.81
C LEU A 367 -0.34 6.96 7.78
N LYS A 368 -0.84 7.82 8.66
CA LYS A 368 -2.27 8.20 8.71
C LYS A 368 -2.67 9.02 7.48
N GLU A 369 -1.83 9.95 7.06
CA GLU A 369 -2.04 10.73 5.83
C GLU A 369 -2.09 9.79 4.62
N TRP A 370 -1.12 8.88 4.50
CA TRP A 370 -1.10 7.87 3.45
C TRP A 370 -2.37 6.99 3.49
N GLN A 371 -2.80 6.52 4.66
CA GLN A 371 -4.05 5.75 4.81
C GLN A 371 -5.27 6.54 4.33
N HIS A 372 -5.37 7.82 4.67
CA HIS A 372 -6.45 8.68 4.21
C HIS A 372 -6.45 8.82 2.68
N PHE A 373 -5.28 9.03 2.06
CA PHE A 373 -5.16 9.07 0.60
C PHE A 373 -5.57 7.74 -0.06
N GLN A 374 -5.21 6.60 0.52
CA GLN A 374 -5.60 5.29 0.02
C GLN A 374 -7.10 5.04 0.14
N GLU A 375 -7.75 5.47 1.22
CA GLU A 375 -9.20 5.39 1.38
C GLU A 375 -9.93 6.24 0.34
N GLU A 376 -9.45 7.45 0.09
CA GLU A 376 -9.98 8.36 -0.93
C GLU A 376 -9.79 7.84 -2.36
N ALA A 377 -8.64 7.22 -2.65
CA ALA A 377 -8.41 6.54 -3.92
C ALA A 377 -9.32 5.31 -4.07
N ALA A 378 -9.49 4.53 -3.00
CA ALA A 378 -10.32 3.34 -2.99
C ALA A 378 -11.82 3.63 -3.18
N LYS A 379 -12.32 4.81 -2.76
CA LYS A 379 -13.70 5.26 -3.04
C LYS A 379 -13.92 5.57 -4.52
N ARG A 380 -12.88 5.97 -5.24
CA ARG A 380 -12.90 6.34 -6.66
C ARG A 380 -12.60 5.16 -7.61
N ASP A 381 -12.45 3.94 -7.08
CA ASP A 381 -12.22 2.74 -7.91
C ASP A 381 -13.46 2.41 -8.76
N HIS A 382 -13.31 2.53 -10.08
CA HIS A 382 -14.35 2.25 -11.08
C HIS A 382 -14.95 0.84 -10.95
N ARG A 383 -14.21 -0.15 -10.42
CA ARG A 383 -14.72 -1.51 -10.20
C ARG A 383 -15.70 -1.56 -9.02
N LYS A 384 -15.44 -0.79 -7.97
CA LYS A 384 -16.34 -0.69 -6.81
C LYS A 384 -17.58 0.11 -7.16
N ILE A 385 -17.39 1.23 -7.84
CA ILE A 385 -18.48 2.07 -8.37
C ILE A 385 -19.34 1.24 -9.33
N GLY A 386 -18.74 0.58 -10.31
CA GLY A 386 -19.46 -0.27 -11.26
C GLY A 386 -20.23 -1.42 -10.59
N ARG A 387 -19.68 -2.02 -9.52
CA ARG A 387 -20.41 -3.02 -8.73
C ARG A 387 -21.57 -2.42 -7.93
N LEU A 388 -21.40 -1.24 -7.35
CA LEU A 388 -22.43 -0.53 -6.58
C LEU A 388 -23.60 -0.10 -7.46
N TYR A 389 -23.32 0.35 -8.68
CA TYR A 389 -24.34 0.78 -9.65
C TYR A 389 -24.87 -0.37 -10.53
N ARG A 390 -24.41 -1.62 -10.31
CA ARG A 390 -24.92 -2.80 -11.01
C ARG A 390 -26.29 -3.20 -10.44
N ARG A 391 -27.29 -3.34 -11.31
CA ARG A 391 -28.63 -3.83 -10.90
C ARG A 391 -28.53 -5.25 -10.31
N PRO A 392 -29.23 -5.56 -9.19
CA PRO A 392 -29.31 -6.92 -8.66
C PRO A 392 -29.89 -7.88 -9.71
N GLY A 393 -29.21 -8.99 -9.99
CA GLY A 393 -29.72 -10.09 -10.83
C GLY A 393 -29.05 -10.28 -12.21
N THR A 394 -28.19 -9.37 -12.68
CA THR A 394 -27.41 -9.63 -13.89
C THR A 394 -26.19 -10.51 -13.56
N ARG A 395 -26.25 -11.80 -13.88
CA ARG A 395 -25.07 -12.68 -13.84
C ARG A 395 -24.11 -12.28 -14.97
N CYS A 396 -22.84 -12.03 -14.64
CA CYS A 396 -21.82 -11.77 -15.64
C CYS A 396 -21.50 -13.09 -16.35
N MET A 397 -22.19 -13.39 -17.44
CA MET A 397 -21.81 -14.44 -18.39
C MET A 397 -20.68 -13.92 -19.29
N PHE A 398 -19.57 -13.49 -18.70
CA PHE A 398 -18.43 -13.00 -19.47
C PHE A 398 -17.14 -13.67 -19.03
N ARG A 399 -16.45 -14.26 -20.02
CA ARG A 399 -15.07 -14.73 -19.92
C ARG A 399 -14.15 -13.60 -19.43
N PRO A 400 -12.99 -13.90 -18.83
CA PRO A 400 -12.03 -12.88 -18.45
C PRO A 400 -11.51 -12.12 -19.68
N GLY A 401 -11.89 -10.83 -19.80
CA GLY A 401 -11.45 -9.86 -20.83
C GLY A 401 -12.45 -9.61 -21.98
N PRO A 402 -12.25 -8.56 -22.81
CA PRO A 402 -11.94 -7.18 -22.46
C PRO A 402 -13.20 -6.47 -21.88
N SER A 403 -13.03 -5.30 -21.26
CA SER A 403 -14.12 -4.53 -20.65
C SER A 403 -15.18 -4.14 -21.68
N VAL A 404 -16.30 -4.85 -21.71
CA VAL A 404 -17.49 -4.42 -22.45
C VAL A 404 -18.22 -3.40 -21.60
N SER A 405 -18.38 -2.19 -22.12
CA SER A 405 -19.17 -1.13 -21.51
C SER A 405 -20.62 -1.61 -21.32
N ASP A 406 -21.07 -1.64 -20.07
CA ASP A 406 -22.48 -1.87 -19.73
C ASP A 406 -23.34 -0.79 -20.42
N PRO A 407 -24.49 -1.09 -21.04
CA PRO A 407 -25.35 -0.08 -21.67
C PRO A 407 -25.87 0.99 -20.68
N ALA A 408 -25.69 0.81 -19.37
CA ALA A 408 -25.91 1.83 -18.35
C ALA A 408 -24.85 2.95 -18.33
N ALA A 409 -23.75 2.81 -19.09
CA ALA A 409 -22.72 3.84 -19.26
C ALA A 409 -23.03 4.83 -20.41
N LEU A 410 -24.23 4.77 -21.00
CA LEU A 410 -24.74 5.79 -21.93
C LEU A 410 -25.28 6.99 -21.12
N PRO A 411 -25.12 8.23 -21.61
CA PRO A 411 -25.06 9.42 -20.78
C PRO A 411 -26.35 9.65 -20.00
N PHE A 412 -26.19 10.07 -18.73
CA PHE A 412 -27.20 10.80 -17.96
C PHE A 412 -27.71 11.98 -18.80
N ARG A 413 -28.77 11.75 -19.59
CA ARG A 413 -29.53 12.83 -20.25
C ARG A 413 -30.66 13.23 -19.32
N GLY A 414 -30.66 14.52 -18.97
CA GLY A 414 -31.74 15.19 -18.26
C GLY A 414 -33.10 14.93 -18.92
N GLY A 415 -34.12 14.92 -18.07
CA GLY A 415 -35.49 14.59 -18.41
C GLY A 415 -36.08 15.44 -19.53
N GLY A 416 -37.06 14.84 -20.20
CA GLY A 416 -37.85 15.46 -21.26
C GLY A 416 -38.60 14.40 -22.04
N CYS A 417 -39.61 13.80 -21.41
CA CYS A 417 -40.65 13.05 -22.13
C CYS A 417 -41.36 14.00 -23.09
N LEU A 418 -41.53 13.58 -24.34
CA LEU A 418 -42.74 13.75 -25.15
C LEU A 418 -42.53 13.00 -26.48
N SER A 419 -43.21 11.85 -26.60
CA SER A 419 -43.64 11.26 -27.87
C SER A 419 -44.63 12.25 -28.56
N PRO A 420 -44.92 12.19 -29.89
CA PRO A 420 -45.25 10.94 -30.58
C PRO A 420 -44.97 10.81 -32.10
N HIS A 421 -45.14 9.56 -32.53
CA HIS A 421 -45.69 9.07 -33.81
C HIS A 421 -44.97 9.24 -35.16
N ARG A 422 -44.87 8.06 -35.79
CA ARG A 422 -45.05 7.70 -37.21
C ARG A 422 -43.84 7.83 -38.15
N ALA A 423 -43.41 6.62 -38.54
CA ALA A 423 -42.66 6.26 -39.73
C ALA A 423 -43.20 6.91 -41.01
N VAL A 424 -42.31 7.27 -41.94
CA VAL A 424 -42.28 6.79 -43.34
C VAL A 424 -40.83 6.96 -43.83
N GLY A 425 -40.27 5.90 -44.44
CA GLY A 425 -38.98 5.98 -45.11
C GLY A 425 -39.12 6.59 -46.51
N LEU A 426 -38.08 7.28 -47.00
CA LEU A 426 -37.82 7.39 -48.44
C LEU A 426 -36.35 7.74 -48.63
N SER A 427 -35.63 6.87 -49.34
CA SER A 427 -34.33 7.17 -49.94
C SER A 427 -34.56 7.94 -51.24
N VAL A 428 -33.91 9.09 -51.45
CA VAL A 428 -33.49 9.53 -52.79
C VAL A 428 -32.21 10.36 -52.68
N SER A 429 -31.31 10.06 -53.61
CA SER A 429 -29.95 10.54 -53.81
C SER A 429 -29.84 11.96 -54.40
N LEU A 430 -28.65 12.53 -54.19
CA LEU A 430 -27.86 13.40 -55.12
C LEU A 430 -28.47 14.72 -55.65
N GLY A 431 -27.73 15.82 -55.43
CA GLY A 431 -27.78 17.00 -56.32
C GLY A 431 -27.48 18.34 -55.65
N ALA A 432 -26.35 18.95 -56.00
CA ALA A 432 -25.87 20.23 -55.50
C ALA A 432 -26.71 21.45 -55.98
N VAL A 433 -26.61 22.59 -55.28
CA VAL A 433 -26.24 23.95 -55.80
C VAL A 433 -26.70 25.12 -54.89
N ARG A 434 -25.70 25.95 -54.52
CA ARG A 434 -25.62 27.41 -54.23
C ARG A 434 -26.59 28.17 -53.29
N ARG A 435 -25.95 28.75 -52.25
CA ARG A 435 -25.95 30.15 -51.73
C ARG A 435 -27.28 30.95 -51.72
N ARG A 436 -27.72 31.38 -50.53
CA ARG A 436 -27.49 32.75 -49.94
C ARG A 436 -28.19 32.95 -48.58
N ARG A 437 -27.42 33.57 -47.67
CA ARG A 437 -27.75 34.53 -46.58
C ARG A 437 -28.91 34.24 -45.60
N CYS A 438 -28.53 34.14 -44.32
CA CYS A 438 -29.21 34.90 -43.27
C CYS A 438 -28.20 35.42 -42.23
N ARG A 439 -28.30 36.71 -41.89
CA ARG A 439 -27.58 37.43 -40.81
C ARG A 439 -28.34 37.18 -39.50
N ILE A 440 -27.63 37.15 -38.37
CA ILE A 440 -27.96 37.77 -37.06
C ILE A 440 -26.66 37.68 -36.23
N ARG A 441 -25.87 38.76 -36.11
CA ARG A 441 -25.90 39.84 -35.09
C ARG A 441 -25.45 39.36 -33.70
N VAL A 442 -24.16 39.51 -33.43
CA VAL A 442 -23.57 39.51 -32.07
C VAL A 442 -23.19 40.97 -31.77
N CYS A 443 -23.83 41.57 -30.78
CA CYS A 443 -23.41 42.86 -30.20
C CYS A 443 -22.31 42.61 -29.17
N GLY A 444 -21.38 43.56 -29.11
CA GLY A 444 -20.13 43.53 -28.33
C GLY A 444 -20.30 43.70 -26.83
N ALA A 445 -19.28 44.07 -26.07
CA ALA A 445 -17.94 44.56 -26.42
C ALA A 445 -17.04 44.46 -25.16
N GLY A 446 -15.72 44.28 -25.38
CA GLY A 446 -14.62 44.82 -24.56
C GLY A 446 -14.29 44.08 -23.25
N ARG A 447 -13.04 43.94 -22.81
CA ARG A 447 -11.72 44.43 -23.24
C ARG A 447 -10.63 43.53 -22.61
N VAL A 448 -9.65 43.12 -23.42
CA VAL A 448 -8.19 43.41 -23.36
C VAL A 448 -7.38 42.61 -22.33
N LEU A 449 -6.42 41.83 -22.83
CA LEU A 449 -4.96 42.01 -22.63
C LEU A 449 -4.20 40.95 -23.47
N SER A 450 -3.41 41.41 -24.46
CA SER A 450 -2.55 40.56 -25.31
C SER A 450 -1.09 40.57 -24.81
N ALA A 451 -0.37 39.52 -25.18
CA ALA A 451 1.03 39.29 -24.83
C ALA A 451 2.03 39.95 -25.81
N ARG A 452 3.07 40.55 -25.20
CA ARG A 452 4.51 40.59 -25.55
C ARG A 452 5.02 40.96 -26.97
N ARG A 453 5.82 42.05 -26.92
CA ARG A 453 7.16 42.33 -27.51
C ARG A 453 7.29 42.85 -28.96
N PRO A 454 8.23 43.80 -29.20
CA PRO A 454 8.51 44.38 -30.51
C PRO A 454 9.68 43.68 -31.24
N VAL A 455 9.70 43.85 -32.56
CA VAL A 455 10.81 43.56 -33.51
C VAL A 455 11.47 44.90 -33.87
N PRO A 456 12.71 44.92 -34.39
CA PRO A 456 12.82 45.48 -35.75
C PRO A 456 13.83 44.80 -36.69
N ALA A 457 13.55 45.04 -37.97
CA ALA A 457 14.44 45.11 -39.14
C ALA A 457 14.81 43.80 -39.89
N ALA A 458 14.32 43.76 -41.13
CA ALA A 458 14.71 42.88 -42.22
C ALA A 458 15.93 43.44 -42.97
N TRP A 459 16.67 42.59 -43.70
CA TRP A 459 16.73 42.54 -45.18
C TRP A 459 17.89 41.67 -45.66
N VAL A 460 17.69 41.11 -46.86
CA VAL A 460 18.67 40.66 -47.88
C VAL A 460 18.90 39.14 -48.03
N SER A 461 18.29 38.64 -49.13
CA SER A 461 18.69 37.58 -50.08
C SER A 461 19.15 36.22 -49.55
N GLY A 462 18.77 35.08 -50.12
CA GLY A 462 18.11 34.82 -51.39
C GLY A 462 18.28 33.34 -51.74
N ASP A 463 17.45 32.94 -52.70
CA ASP A 463 17.64 31.83 -53.62
C ASP A 463 17.24 30.39 -53.24
N MET A 464 16.80 29.75 -54.32
CA MET A 464 15.98 28.58 -54.51
C MET A 464 16.65 27.26 -54.13
N SER A 465 15.88 26.29 -53.65
CA SER A 465 15.54 25.09 -54.44
C SER A 465 14.75 24.06 -53.64
N THR A 466 13.71 23.57 -54.30
CA THR A 466 12.82 22.47 -53.95
C THR A 466 13.55 21.14 -53.75
N PHE A 467 13.18 20.37 -52.72
CA PHE A 467 13.30 18.91 -52.72
C PHE A 467 12.04 18.26 -52.17
N ILE A 468 11.55 17.26 -52.90
CA ILE A 468 10.36 16.43 -52.65
C ILE A 468 10.85 15.01 -52.34
N VAL A 469 10.51 14.47 -51.13
CA VAL A 469 10.10 13.06 -50.80
C VAL A 469 11.21 11.96 -50.76
N PRO A 470 11.14 10.83 -49.99
CA PRO A 470 10.73 10.51 -48.61
C PRO A 470 11.73 9.50 -47.89
N PRO A 471 11.34 8.45 -47.08
CA PRO A 471 11.96 8.11 -45.78
C PRO A 471 12.97 6.93 -45.77
N ALA A 472 13.79 6.83 -44.70
CA ALA A 472 14.31 5.62 -44.01
C ALA A 472 15.75 5.78 -43.44
N TYR A 473 16.01 5.28 -42.22
CA TYR A 473 17.25 4.71 -41.61
C TYR A 473 17.08 4.78 -40.06
N ARG A 474 17.01 3.72 -39.24
CA ARG A 474 17.93 2.63 -38.83
C ARG A 474 19.31 3.07 -38.29
N ASP A 475 19.50 2.75 -37.01
CA ASP A 475 20.69 2.41 -36.20
C ASP A 475 21.95 3.32 -36.17
N GLU A 476 22.35 3.79 -34.98
CA GLU A 476 23.56 3.36 -34.21
C GLU A 476 24.08 4.40 -33.16
N GLY A 477 24.18 3.95 -31.88
CA GLY A 477 25.20 4.35 -30.85
C GLY A 477 24.92 5.48 -29.83
N PRO A 478 25.53 5.49 -28.61
CA PRO A 478 26.13 4.42 -27.80
C PRO A 478 25.54 4.30 -26.36
N GLU A 479 26.07 3.30 -25.64
CA GLU A 479 25.46 2.47 -24.61
C GLU A 479 26.11 2.68 -23.22
N GLU A 480 25.92 3.85 -22.58
CA GLU A 480 26.55 4.13 -21.25
C GLU A 480 25.58 4.51 -20.11
N LEU A 481 24.27 4.51 -20.35
CA LEU A 481 23.27 4.81 -19.29
C LEU A 481 22.49 3.58 -18.79
N ARG A 482 22.97 2.35 -19.08
CA ARG A 482 22.30 1.10 -18.72
C ARG A 482 22.97 0.23 -17.65
N GLN A 483 24.08 0.66 -17.05
CA GLN A 483 24.82 -0.20 -16.11
C GLN A 483 24.46 -0.09 -14.62
N LEU A 484 23.42 0.65 -14.21
CA LEU A 484 23.03 0.71 -12.78
C LEU A 484 21.73 -0.01 -12.39
N PHE A 485 21.00 -0.61 -13.32
CA PHE A 485 19.72 -1.26 -12.99
C PHE A 485 19.47 -2.49 -13.88
N PHE A 486 20.01 -3.66 -13.50
CA PHE A 486 19.61 -4.91 -14.12
C PHE A 486 19.69 -6.16 -13.22
N LEU A 487 19.37 -6.01 -11.93
CA LEU A 487 19.09 -7.15 -11.03
C LEU A 487 17.73 -7.07 -10.31
N ALA A 488 16.85 -6.15 -10.72
CA ALA A 488 15.48 -6.06 -10.24
C ALA A 488 14.45 -6.26 -11.37
N ARG A 489 14.70 -7.26 -12.23
CA ARG A 489 13.66 -7.87 -13.06
C ARG A 489 13.80 -9.38 -13.09
#